data_AF-A0A4R9ILN8-F1
#
_entry.id   AF-A0A4R9ILN8-F1
#
_cell.length_a   1.000
_cell.length_b   1.000
_cell.length_c   1.000
_cell.angle_alpha   90.00
_cell.angle_beta   90.00
_cell.angle_gamma   90.00
#
_symmetry.space_group_name_H-M   'P 1'
#
loop_
_entity.id
_entity.type
_entity.pdbx_description
1 polymer ?
#
loop_
_entity_poly.entity_id
_entity_poly.type
_entity_poly.pdbx_seq_one_letter_code
_entity_poly.pdbx_strand_id
1 'polypeptide(L)'
;MKYVIFTEAFKASGLGHLGRCTALAEILIEKGSKDVCIVLDTDDSLPDWSYSFPVYKENWKDIPTLEKFLTEFSLVKSRKSLVVYVDSYLAPVSIYEELKKHSDELVCIDDYHRISYPVGSTILNPGFPGLFINYDKSKYKVITGKNEVLLRKPFRARFEIPKRNNPLRKVLITLGGTDPHLYSEVFLNLLCKEFPDLEKHLVIGPGFLNEKELVSLSDSNTFLYKNLSALEMRDLMLKMDFAITAGGQTTYELDRCGLPMLMIKTADNQVGNIRGFVEYQGVKEIKEPGEVVKLLREMGNQVK
;
A
#
# COMPACT_ATOMS: atom_id res chain seq x y z
N MET A 1 -2.25 24.88 -11.24
CA MET A 1 -1.21 24.23 -10.42
C MET A 1 -0.65 23.05 -11.19
N LYS A 2 0.66 22.84 -11.12
CA LYS A 2 1.34 21.64 -11.60
C LYS A 2 1.63 20.75 -10.39
N TYR A 3 1.47 19.45 -10.56
CA TYR A 3 1.73 18.46 -9.53
C TYR A 3 2.76 17.45 -10.01
N VAL A 4 3.82 17.26 -9.22
CA VAL A 4 4.85 16.27 -9.49
C VAL A 4 4.96 15.35 -8.28
N ILE A 5 4.82 14.06 -8.50
CA ILE A 5 4.87 13.05 -7.44
C ILE A 5 6.13 12.21 -7.64
N PHE A 6 7.09 12.36 -6.73
CA PHE A 6 8.32 11.57 -6.71
C PHE A 6 8.08 10.33 -5.85
N THR A 7 8.30 9.16 -6.43
CA THR A 7 8.08 7.89 -5.76
C THR A 7 9.08 6.84 -6.24
N GLU A 8 9.07 5.69 -5.59
CA GLU A 8 9.86 4.54 -5.99
C GLU A 8 9.03 3.25 -6.02
N ALA A 9 9.48 2.28 -6.80
CA ALA A 9 8.94 0.93 -6.79
C ALA A 9 10.01 -0.06 -7.24
N PHE A 10 10.33 -1.02 -6.38
CA PHE A 10 11.34 -2.03 -6.67
C PHE A 10 10.76 -3.41 -6.38
N LYS A 11 11.32 -4.45 -7.02
CA LYS A 11 10.94 -5.83 -6.73
C LYS A 11 11.00 -6.15 -5.23
N ALA A 12 12.04 -5.65 -4.57
CA ALA A 12 12.34 -5.92 -3.17
C ALA A 12 11.47 -5.13 -2.17
N SER A 13 10.96 -3.96 -2.55
CA SER A 13 10.11 -3.12 -1.68
C SER A 13 8.61 -3.28 -1.99
N GLY A 14 8.27 -3.87 -3.14
CA GLY A 14 6.90 -4.06 -3.58
C GLY A 14 6.28 -2.81 -4.18
N LEU A 15 4.95 -2.78 -4.21
CA LEU A 15 4.15 -1.81 -4.99
C LEU A 15 3.43 -0.76 -4.14
N GLY A 16 3.66 -0.74 -2.82
CA GLY A 16 2.89 0.10 -1.90
C GLY A 16 2.96 1.58 -2.26
N HIS A 17 4.16 2.11 -2.45
CA HIS A 17 4.38 3.53 -2.77
C HIS A 17 3.77 3.90 -4.13
N LEU A 18 4.14 3.19 -5.19
CA LEU A 18 3.59 3.43 -6.53
C LEU A 18 2.06 3.29 -6.58
N GLY A 19 1.48 2.34 -5.86
CA GLY A 19 0.03 2.18 -5.75
C GLY A 19 -0.66 3.41 -5.16
N ARG A 20 -0.18 3.92 -4.01
CA ARG A 20 -0.75 5.10 -3.36
C ARG A 20 -0.44 6.41 -4.09
N CYS A 21 0.73 6.52 -4.71
CA CYS A 21 1.10 7.67 -5.55
C CYS A 21 0.27 7.72 -6.84
N THR A 22 -0.04 6.56 -7.44
CA THR A 22 -0.99 6.48 -8.57
C THR A 22 -2.38 6.92 -8.13
N ALA A 23 -2.85 6.44 -6.97
CA ALA A 23 -4.13 6.87 -6.42
C ALA A 23 -4.19 8.39 -6.17
N LEU A 24 -3.12 8.97 -5.62
CA LEU A 24 -2.98 10.41 -5.45
C LEU A 24 -3.06 11.17 -6.78
N ALA A 25 -2.34 10.72 -7.80
CA ALA A 25 -2.38 11.33 -9.13
C ALA A 25 -3.80 11.33 -9.70
N GLU A 26 -4.52 10.20 -9.60
CA GLU A 26 -5.92 10.09 -10.02
C GLU A 26 -6.84 11.05 -9.24
N ILE A 27 -6.67 11.15 -7.91
CA ILE A 27 -7.44 12.06 -7.06
C ILE A 27 -7.22 13.52 -7.50
N LEU A 28 -5.97 13.92 -7.80
CA LEU A 28 -5.64 15.27 -8.24
C LEU A 28 -6.30 15.59 -9.59
N ILE A 29 -6.29 14.63 -10.52
CA ILE A 29 -6.93 14.76 -11.84
C ILE A 29 -8.45 14.87 -11.71
N GLU A 30 -9.06 14.03 -10.88
CA GLU A 30 -10.51 14.05 -10.62
C GLU A 30 -10.97 15.36 -9.95
N LYS A 31 -10.08 16.02 -9.20
CA LYS A 31 -10.29 17.38 -8.67
C LYS A 31 -10.10 18.49 -9.72
N GLY A 32 -9.85 18.14 -10.98
CA GLY A 32 -9.75 19.08 -12.10
C GLY A 32 -8.32 19.48 -12.49
N SER A 33 -7.30 18.87 -11.89
CA SER A 33 -5.90 19.14 -12.25
C SER A 33 -5.57 18.53 -13.61
N LYS A 34 -4.99 19.32 -14.51
CA LYS A 34 -4.62 18.88 -15.88
C LYS A 34 -3.12 18.63 -16.06
N ASP A 35 -2.31 18.95 -15.06
CA ASP A 35 -0.84 18.91 -15.11
C ASP A 35 -0.34 18.14 -13.89
N VAL A 36 -0.41 16.81 -14.00
CA VAL A 36 -0.01 15.84 -12.97
C VAL A 36 0.92 14.84 -13.63
N CYS A 37 2.09 14.58 -13.03
CA CYS A 37 2.97 13.49 -13.44
C CYS A 37 3.60 12.78 -12.25
N ILE A 38 4.09 11.57 -12.49
CA ILE A 38 4.92 10.81 -11.56
C ILE A 38 6.36 10.76 -12.07
N VAL A 39 7.31 10.93 -11.16
CA VAL A 39 8.72 10.63 -11.37
C VAL A 39 9.03 9.38 -10.55
N LEU A 40 9.27 8.28 -11.24
CA LEU A 40 9.39 6.95 -10.66
C LEU A 40 10.85 6.48 -10.73
N ASP A 41 11.42 6.18 -9.58
CA ASP A 41 12.66 5.40 -9.52
C ASP A 41 12.32 3.91 -9.39
N THR A 42 12.83 3.09 -10.30
CA THR A 42 12.44 1.68 -10.44
C THR A 42 13.58 0.82 -11.01
N ASP A 43 13.53 -0.48 -10.73
CA ASP A 43 14.43 -1.51 -11.26
C ASP A 43 13.91 -2.17 -12.55
N ASP A 44 12.84 -1.62 -13.14
CA ASP A 44 12.15 -2.14 -14.34
C ASP A 44 11.65 -3.60 -14.22
N SER A 45 11.60 -4.14 -13.00
CA SER A 45 11.13 -5.50 -12.73
C SER A 45 9.60 -5.64 -12.73
N LEU A 46 8.90 -4.51 -12.76
CA LEU A 46 7.46 -4.42 -12.60
C LEU A 46 6.75 -4.40 -13.95
N PRO A 47 5.50 -4.92 -14.04
CA PRO A 47 4.75 -4.87 -15.30
C PRO A 47 4.57 -3.44 -15.80
N ASP A 48 4.58 -3.27 -17.13
CA ASP A 48 4.31 -1.97 -17.75
C ASP A 48 2.81 -1.68 -17.69
N TRP A 49 2.40 -0.86 -16.73
CA TRP A 49 1.00 -0.47 -16.57
C TRP A 49 0.67 0.77 -17.39
N SER A 50 -0.55 0.82 -17.94
CA SER A 50 -1.05 2.03 -18.57
C SER A 50 -1.49 3.03 -17.49
N TYR A 51 -0.91 4.23 -17.51
CA TYR A 51 -1.32 5.34 -16.65
C TYR A 51 -2.10 6.38 -17.45
N SER A 52 -3.06 7.05 -16.80
CA SER A 52 -3.81 8.17 -17.39
C SER A 52 -3.05 9.50 -17.35
N PHE A 53 -1.82 9.47 -16.88
CA PHE A 53 -0.93 10.61 -16.69
C PHE A 53 0.52 10.22 -17.03
N PRO A 54 1.40 11.18 -17.35
CA PRO A 54 2.79 10.89 -17.64
C PRO A 54 3.53 10.29 -16.44
N VAL A 55 4.34 9.26 -16.71
CA VAL A 55 5.28 8.67 -15.76
C VAL A 55 6.68 8.76 -16.37
N TYR A 56 7.60 9.41 -15.66
CA TYR A 56 9.00 9.57 -16.03
C TYR A 56 9.84 8.65 -15.16
N LYS A 57 10.62 7.75 -15.78
CA LYS A 57 11.52 6.86 -15.06
C LYS A 57 12.87 7.55 -14.89
N GLU A 58 13.19 7.93 -13.66
CA GLU A 58 14.41 8.69 -13.35
C GLU A 58 14.93 8.28 -11.97
N ASN A 59 16.26 8.18 -11.81
CA ASN A 59 16.89 8.06 -10.50
C ASN A 59 16.93 9.44 -9.82
N TRP A 60 15.76 9.94 -9.46
CA TRP A 60 15.57 11.28 -8.90
C TRP A 60 16.17 11.46 -7.49
N LYS A 61 16.67 10.40 -6.85
CA LYS A 61 17.36 10.45 -5.56
C LYS A 61 18.83 10.86 -5.69
N ASP A 62 19.36 10.87 -6.90
CA ASP A 62 20.64 11.48 -7.24
C ASP A 62 20.45 12.98 -7.55
N ILE A 63 21.17 13.85 -6.84
CA ILE A 63 20.99 15.32 -6.95
C ILE A 63 21.26 15.83 -8.39
N PRO A 64 22.38 15.50 -9.05
CA PRO A 64 22.61 15.90 -10.43
C PRO A 64 21.49 15.47 -11.39
N THR A 65 21.00 14.24 -11.24
CA THR A 65 19.88 13.72 -12.04
C THR A 65 18.61 14.52 -11.78
N LEU A 66 18.30 14.82 -10.51
CA LEU A 66 17.17 15.65 -10.13
C LEU A 66 17.26 17.06 -10.70
N GLU A 67 18.40 17.75 -10.55
CA GLU A 67 18.61 19.11 -11.05
C GLU A 67 18.44 19.18 -12.58
N LYS A 68 18.96 18.19 -13.29
CA LYS A 68 18.77 18.04 -14.73
C LYS A 68 17.28 17.89 -15.06
N PHE A 69 16.57 16.98 -14.39
CA PHE A 69 15.14 16.78 -14.60
C PHE A 69 14.35 18.07 -14.33
N LEU A 70 14.59 18.76 -13.21
CA LEU A 70 13.92 20.01 -12.85
C LEU A 70 14.12 21.09 -13.93
N THR A 71 15.31 21.14 -14.53
CA THR A 71 15.66 22.09 -15.59
C THR A 71 14.97 21.76 -16.91
N GLU A 72 15.07 20.51 -17.38
CA GLU A 72 14.47 20.03 -18.63
C GLU A 72 12.93 20.10 -18.59
N PHE A 73 12.36 19.74 -17.45
CA PHE A 73 10.91 19.73 -17.23
C PHE A 73 10.32 21.13 -16.95
N SER A 74 11.15 22.18 -17.13
CA SER A 74 10.84 23.60 -16.95
C SER A 74 10.25 23.95 -15.58
N LEU A 75 10.53 23.13 -14.56
CA LEU A 75 10.04 23.33 -13.20
C LEU A 75 10.68 24.58 -12.57
N VAL A 76 11.93 24.88 -12.93
CA VAL A 76 12.68 26.04 -12.40
C VAL A 76 12.27 27.37 -13.06
N LYS A 77 11.86 27.35 -14.34
CA LYS A 77 11.63 28.58 -15.13
C LYS A 77 10.18 29.05 -15.12
N SER A 78 9.21 28.14 -14.96
CA SER A 78 7.81 28.51 -14.85
C SER A 78 7.51 28.83 -13.39
N ARG A 79 7.37 30.12 -13.02
CA ARG A 79 6.80 30.55 -11.71
C ARG A 79 5.30 30.20 -11.58
N LYS A 80 4.90 29.01 -12.05
CA LYS A 80 3.56 28.46 -11.87
C LYS A 80 3.53 27.80 -10.51
N SER A 81 2.36 27.87 -9.86
CA SER A 81 2.09 27.15 -8.60
C SER A 81 2.41 25.66 -8.74
N LEU A 82 3.56 25.22 -8.21
CA LEU A 82 4.07 23.85 -8.23
C LEU A 82 3.92 23.23 -6.84
N VAL A 83 3.23 22.10 -6.79
CA VAL A 83 3.12 21.27 -5.59
C VAL A 83 3.86 19.96 -5.85
N VAL A 84 4.80 19.65 -4.98
CA VAL A 84 5.62 18.43 -5.06
C VAL A 84 5.19 17.48 -3.96
N TYR A 85 4.91 16.24 -4.32
CA TYR A 85 4.74 15.14 -3.38
C TYR A 85 5.96 14.24 -3.42
N VAL A 86 6.42 13.75 -2.28
CA VAL A 86 7.54 12.81 -2.20
C VAL A 86 7.16 11.64 -1.30
N ASP A 87 7.30 10.43 -1.84
CA ASP A 87 7.07 9.17 -1.14
C ASP A 87 8.28 8.23 -1.33
N SER A 88 9.16 8.18 -0.33
CA SER A 88 10.37 7.36 -0.42
C SER A 88 10.94 7.00 0.94
N TYR A 89 11.36 5.74 1.06
CA TYR A 89 12.19 5.25 2.17
C TYR A 89 13.68 5.24 1.82
N LEU A 90 14.10 5.91 0.76
CA LEU A 90 15.50 5.94 0.32
C LEU A 90 16.01 7.36 0.14
N ALA A 91 15.13 8.31 -0.23
CA ALA A 91 15.51 9.69 -0.47
C ALA A 91 16.12 10.34 0.79
N PRO A 92 17.34 10.89 0.71
CA PRO A 92 17.94 11.65 1.80
C PRO A 92 17.30 13.03 1.94
N VAL A 93 17.47 13.67 3.10
CA VAL A 93 16.91 15.00 3.38
C VAL A 93 17.35 16.06 2.36
N SER A 94 18.56 15.96 1.80
CA SER A 94 19.07 16.88 0.77
C SER A 94 18.20 16.92 -0.48
N ILE A 95 17.57 15.81 -0.87
CA ILE A 95 16.62 15.76 -1.99
C ILE A 95 15.35 16.54 -1.67
N TYR A 96 14.83 16.41 -0.46
CA TYR A 96 13.66 17.17 -0.01
C TYR A 96 13.97 18.67 0.08
N GLU A 97 15.16 19.05 0.57
CA GLU A 97 15.62 20.43 0.61
C GLU A 97 15.72 21.03 -0.80
N GLU A 98 16.26 20.27 -1.75
CA GLU A 98 16.36 20.71 -3.14
C GLU A 98 14.98 20.90 -3.77
N LEU A 99 14.10 19.91 -3.67
CA LEU A 99 12.71 20.00 -4.17
C LEU A 99 11.94 21.18 -3.55
N LYS A 100 12.21 21.49 -2.29
CA LYS A 100 11.57 22.62 -1.61
C LYS A 100 11.94 23.97 -2.21
N LYS A 101 13.19 24.16 -2.64
CA LYS A 101 13.63 25.43 -3.25
C LYS A 101 12.87 25.76 -4.53
N HIS A 102 12.35 24.74 -5.21
CA HIS A 102 11.69 24.87 -6.51
C HIS A 102 10.17 24.72 -6.45
N SER A 103 9.56 24.49 -5.28
CA SER A 103 8.12 24.26 -5.12
C SER A 103 7.45 25.26 -4.18
N ASP A 104 6.17 25.56 -4.44
CA ASP A 104 5.35 26.39 -3.57
C ASP A 104 4.88 25.60 -2.33
N GLU A 105 4.65 24.29 -2.51
CA GLU A 105 4.34 23.36 -1.42
C GLU A 105 5.07 22.03 -1.65
N LEU A 106 5.84 21.62 -0.64
CA LEU A 106 6.42 20.28 -0.55
C LEU A 106 5.59 19.45 0.42
N VAL A 107 4.99 18.37 -0.08
CA VAL A 107 4.23 17.39 0.68
C VAL A 107 5.05 16.12 0.83
N CYS A 108 5.45 15.81 2.07
CA CYS A 108 6.20 14.62 2.42
C CYS A 108 5.22 13.52 2.84
N ILE A 109 5.12 12.46 2.04
CA ILE A 109 4.38 11.26 2.42
C ILE A 109 5.25 10.45 3.37
N ASP A 110 4.73 10.20 4.58
CA ASP A 110 5.47 9.54 5.65
C ASP A 110 4.60 8.48 6.32
N ASP A 111 5.22 7.49 6.94
CA ASP A 111 4.54 6.39 7.62
C ASP A 111 4.97 6.25 9.08
N TYR A 112 6.23 6.56 9.41
CA TYR A 112 6.83 6.26 10.73
C TYR A 112 7.79 7.33 11.26
N HIS A 113 7.71 8.57 10.78
CA HIS A 113 8.63 9.66 11.12
C HIS A 113 10.08 9.34 10.74
N ARG A 114 10.29 9.01 9.46
CA ARG A 114 11.58 8.50 8.98
C ARG A 114 12.73 9.48 9.18
N ILE A 115 12.53 10.75 8.82
CA ILE A 115 13.54 11.81 8.87
C ILE A 115 12.94 13.15 9.32
N SER A 116 13.79 14.09 9.69
CA SER A 116 13.39 15.50 9.83
C SER A 116 13.27 16.15 8.46
N TYR A 117 12.03 16.36 8.02
CA TYR A 117 11.76 17.04 6.75
C TYR A 117 12.04 18.55 6.82
N PRO A 118 12.26 19.23 5.69
CA PRO A 118 12.49 20.67 5.68
C PRO A 118 11.36 21.47 6.36
N VAL A 119 11.72 22.44 7.21
CA VAL A 119 10.75 23.27 7.95
C VAL A 119 9.81 24.00 7.01
N GLY A 120 8.52 24.05 7.35
CA GLY A 120 7.44 24.64 6.56
C GLY A 120 6.89 23.72 5.48
N SER A 121 7.24 22.42 5.49
CA SER A 121 6.65 21.43 4.57
C SER A 121 5.34 20.90 5.13
N THR A 122 4.53 20.32 4.25
CA THR A 122 3.34 19.56 4.65
C THR A 122 3.75 18.10 4.86
N ILE A 123 3.39 17.51 5.99
CA ILE A 123 3.50 16.07 6.23
C ILE A 123 2.14 15.45 5.98
N LEU A 124 2.10 14.49 5.07
CA LEU A 124 0.95 13.63 4.82
C LEU A 124 1.31 12.24 5.36
N ASN A 125 0.75 11.84 6.49
CA ASN A 125 0.82 10.45 6.96
C ASN A 125 -0.56 9.79 6.82
N PRO A 126 -0.85 9.20 5.65
CA PRO A 126 -2.15 8.66 5.35
C PRO A 126 -2.35 7.34 6.10
N GLY A 127 -3.34 7.29 6.98
CA GLY A 127 -3.65 6.10 7.77
C GLY A 127 -3.54 6.30 9.28
N PHE A 128 -3.63 5.18 10.00
CA PHE A 128 -3.52 5.14 11.44
C PHE A 128 -2.14 5.48 12.02
N PRO A 129 -1.00 5.15 11.41
CA PRO A 129 0.31 5.50 11.99
C PRO A 129 0.43 6.99 12.35
N GLY A 130 -0.07 7.87 11.48
CA GLY A 130 -0.06 9.31 11.69
C GLY A 130 -0.91 9.82 12.87
N LEU A 131 -1.74 8.98 13.50
CA LEU A 131 -2.45 9.32 14.74
C LEU A 131 -1.58 9.12 15.99
N PHE A 132 -0.53 8.29 15.89
CA PHE A 132 0.35 7.95 17.02
C PHE A 132 1.66 8.72 17.01
N ILE A 133 2.02 9.31 15.88
CA ILE A 133 3.28 10.05 15.71
C ILE A 133 3.06 11.51 16.10
N ASN A 134 3.88 11.99 17.03
CA ASN A 134 3.85 13.38 17.46
C ASN A 134 4.70 14.27 16.53
N TYR A 135 4.14 14.62 15.37
CA TYR A 135 4.77 15.58 14.47
C TYR A 135 4.79 16.99 15.08
N ASP A 136 5.90 17.70 14.90
CA ASP A 136 6.07 19.08 15.35
C ASP A 136 5.23 20.04 14.48
N LYS A 137 3.99 20.30 14.92
CA LYS A 137 3.04 21.20 14.23
C LYS A 137 3.49 22.66 14.19
N SER A 138 4.52 23.05 14.96
CA SER A 138 5.12 24.39 14.83
C SER A 138 6.02 24.50 13.59
N LYS A 139 6.55 23.37 13.10
CA LYS A 139 7.41 23.29 11.92
C LYS A 139 6.66 22.85 10.67
N TYR A 140 5.59 22.07 10.81
CA TYR A 140 4.93 21.39 9.70
C TYR A 140 3.42 21.60 9.69
N LYS A 141 2.85 21.67 8.49
CA LYS A 141 1.41 21.42 8.30
C LYS A 141 1.21 19.90 8.30
N VAL A 142 0.38 19.38 9.20
CA VAL A 142 0.28 17.93 9.43
C VAL A 142 -1.11 17.44 9.04
N ILE A 143 -1.17 16.50 8.10
CA ILE A 143 -2.39 15.86 7.59
C ILE A 143 -2.27 14.36 7.87
N THR A 144 -3.08 13.82 8.77
CA THR A 144 -3.00 12.41 9.18
C THR A 144 -4.35 11.79 9.42
N GLY A 145 -4.36 10.46 9.48
CA GLY A 145 -5.54 9.68 9.80
C GLY A 145 -6.07 8.87 8.62
N LYS A 146 -6.95 7.91 8.95
CA LYS A 146 -7.53 6.96 7.99
C LYS A 146 -8.32 7.62 6.85
N ASN A 147 -8.92 8.78 7.08
CA ASN A 147 -9.68 9.50 6.05
C ASN A 147 -8.78 10.08 4.95
N GLU A 148 -7.48 10.18 5.20
CA GLU A 148 -6.48 10.69 4.25
C GLU A 148 -5.83 9.56 3.45
N VAL A 149 -6.28 8.30 3.62
CA VAL A 149 -5.74 7.16 2.89
C VAL A 149 -5.97 7.29 1.39
N LEU A 150 -4.87 7.13 0.64
CA LEU A 150 -4.83 7.21 -0.81
C LEU A 150 -5.25 5.88 -1.45
N LEU A 151 -6.55 5.58 -1.40
CA LEU A 151 -7.11 4.38 -2.00
C LEU A 151 -7.13 4.45 -3.53
N ARG A 152 -6.74 3.35 -4.19
CA ARG A 152 -6.82 3.22 -5.65
C ARG A 152 -8.26 3.40 -6.13
N LYS A 153 -8.44 4.00 -7.32
CA LYS A 153 -9.75 4.43 -7.85
C LYS A 153 -10.89 3.40 -7.73
N PRO A 154 -10.72 2.10 -8.02
CA PRO A 154 -11.81 1.13 -7.88
C PRO A 154 -12.38 1.00 -6.46
N PHE A 155 -11.56 1.25 -5.44
CA PHE A 155 -11.97 1.21 -4.02
C PHE A 155 -12.65 2.51 -3.56
N ARG A 156 -12.43 3.62 -4.27
CA ARG A 156 -13.10 4.91 -4.01
C ARG A 156 -14.51 4.98 -4.64
N ALA A 157 -14.77 4.16 -5.65
CA ALA A 157 -16.08 4.07 -6.30
C ALA A 157 -17.17 3.56 -5.34
N ARG A 158 -18.44 3.80 -5.71
CA ARG A 158 -19.59 3.21 -5.01
C ARG A 158 -19.74 1.74 -5.43
N PHE A 159 -19.87 0.87 -4.44
CA PHE A 159 -20.18 -0.55 -4.62
C PHE A 159 -20.86 -1.09 -3.36
N GLU A 160 -21.57 -2.21 -3.48
CA GLU A 160 -22.22 -2.88 -2.35
C GLU A 160 -21.23 -3.82 -1.66
N ILE A 161 -21.24 -3.79 -0.32
CA ILE A 161 -20.48 -4.73 0.49
C ILE A 161 -21.40 -5.94 0.74
N PRO A 162 -21.05 -7.14 0.25
CA PRO A 162 -21.90 -8.31 0.41
C PRO A 162 -21.85 -8.84 1.84
N LYS A 163 -22.90 -9.57 2.22
CA LYS A 163 -22.89 -10.38 3.45
C LYS A 163 -21.86 -11.51 3.29
N ARG A 164 -21.09 -11.77 4.35
CA ARG A 164 -20.08 -12.82 4.39
C ARG A 164 -20.69 -14.14 4.83
N ASN A 165 -20.20 -15.26 4.32
CA ASN A 165 -20.67 -16.57 4.75
C ASN A 165 -20.23 -16.83 6.20
N ASN A 166 -21.09 -17.51 6.96
CA ASN A 166 -20.77 -18.09 8.25
C ASN A 166 -21.42 -19.47 8.33
N PRO A 167 -20.65 -20.58 8.36
CA PRO A 167 -19.19 -20.65 8.42
C PRO A 167 -18.49 -20.11 7.16
N LEU A 168 -17.22 -19.72 7.30
CA LEU A 168 -16.39 -19.20 6.22
C LEU A 168 -16.22 -20.25 5.11
N ARG A 169 -16.30 -19.83 3.84
CA ARG A 169 -16.07 -20.70 2.67
C ARG A 169 -14.87 -20.26 1.84
N LYS A 170 -14.55 -18.97 1.85
CA LYS A 170 -13.47 -18.39 1.04
C LYS A 170 -12.56 -17.48 1.86
N VAL A 171 -11.27 -17.79 1.87
CA VAL A 171 -10.24 -16.96 2.52
C VAL A 171 -9.29 -16.37 1.49
N LEU A 172 -9.02 -15.08 1.64
CA LEU A 172 -7.98 -14.37 0.90
C LEU A 172 -6.69 -14.35 1.70
N ILE A 173 -5.58 -14.75 1.10
CA ILE A 173 -4.25 -14.54 1.66
C ILE A 173 -3.56 -13.49 0.80
N THR A 174 -3.17 -12.37 1.40
CA THR A 174 -2.45 -11.30 0.71
C THR A 174 -1.45 -10.62 1.64
N LEU A 175 -0.16 -10.96 1.49
CA LEU A 175 0.92 -10.54 2.38
C LEU A 175 1.75 -9.38 1.80
N GLY A 176 1.22 -8.68 0.80
CA GLY A 176 1.88 -7.56 0.14
C GLY A 176 2.82 -8.01 -0.98
N GLY A 177 3.88 -7.25 -1.20
CA GLY A 177 4.69 -7.35 -2.42
C GLY A 177 5.72 -8.49 -2.44
N THR A 178 6.31 -8.85 -1.29
CA THR A 178 7.59 -9.57 -1.26
C THR A 178 7.67 -10.80 -0.35
N ASP A 179 6.71 -11.00 0.58
CA ASP A 179 6.66 -12.11 1.55
C ASP A 179 8.03 -12.65 2.04
N PRO A 180 8.86 -11.80 2.69
CA PRO A 180 10.23 -12.16 3.03
C PRO A 180 10.35 -13.29 4.07
N HIS A 181 9.29 -13.56 4.83
CA HIS A 181 9.26 -14.60 5.87
C HIS A 181 8.64 -15.91 5.38
N LEU A 182 8.26 -16.00 4.10
CA LEU A 182 7.57 -17.15 3.50
C LEU A 182 6.27 -17.52 4.24
N TYR A 183 5.60 -16.54 4.84
CA TYR A 183 4.35 -16.80 5.57
C TYR A 183 3.25 -17.28 4.62
N SER A 184 3.31 -16.95 3.33
CA SER A 184 2.37 -17.49 2.34
C SER A 184 2.40 -19.02 2.28
N GLU A 185 3.58 -19.64 2.31
CA GLU A 185 3.74 -21.10 2.34
C GLU A 185 3.18 -21.68 3.64
N VAL A 186 3.53 -21.06 4.77
CA VAL A 186 3.09 -21.53 6.10
C VAL A 186 1.57 -21.48 6.21
N PHE A 187 0.94 -20.36 5.83
CA PHE A 187 -0.51 -20.24 5.84
C PHE A 187 -1.16 -21.22 4.86
N LEU A 188 -0.65 -21.32 3.63
CA LEU A 188 -1.22 -22.22 2.64
C LEU A 188 -1.17 -23.68 3.11
N ASN A 189 -0.01 -24.14 3.58
CA ASN A 189 0.17 -25.49 4.11
C ASN A 189 -0.76 -25.78 5.30
N LEU A 190 -0.84 -24.86 6.28
CA LEU A 190 -1.73 -25.01 7.44
C LEU A 190 -3.19 -25.09 7.02
N LEU A 191 -3.63 -24.25 6.07
CA LEU A 191 -5.03 -24.21 5.65
C LEU A 191 -5.42 -25.41 4.79
N CYS A 192 -4.56 -25.86 3.87
CA CYS A 192 -4.78 -27.10 3.11
C CYS A 192 -4.93 -28.30 4.06
N LYS A 193 -4.09 -28.38 5.10
CA LYS A 193 -4.12 -29.48 6.07
C LYS A 193 -5.33 -29.44 7.00
N GLU A 194 -5.62 -28.28 7.60
CA GLU A 194 -6.60 -28.18 8.70
C GLU A 194 -8.00 -27.81 8.21
N PHE A 195 -8.14 -27.27 6.99
CA PHE A 195 -9.41 -26.81 6.40
C PHE A 195 -9.49 -27.16 4.89
N PRO A 196 -9.53 -28.45 4.51
CA PRO A 196 -9.45 -28.88 3.10
C PRO A 196 -10.62 -28.35 2.24
N ASP A 197 -11.80 -28.15 2.83
CA ASP A 197 -13.00 -27.66 2.13
C ASP A 197 -13.07 -26.13 1.97
N LEU A 198 -12.15 -25.40 2.61
CA LEU A 198 -12.06 -23.94 2.49
C LEU A 198 -11.40 -23.59 1.15
N GLU A 199 -11.96 -22.65 0.40
CA GLU A 199 -11.30 -22.09 -0.79
C GLU A 199 -10.22 -21.08 -0.36
N LYS A 200 -8.98 -21.31 -0.80
CA LYS A 200 -7.81 -20.47 -0.48
C LYS A 200 -7.43 -19.65 -1.70
N HIS A 201 -7.67 -18.36 -1.65
CA HIS A 201 -7.32 -17.42 -2.70
C HIS A 201 -6.04 -16.68 -2.29
N LEU A 202 -4.89 -17.04 -2.88
CA LEU A 202 -3.59 -16.44 -2.56
C LEU A 202 -3.17 -15.46 -3.65
N VAL A 203 -2.95 -14.20 -3.27
CA VAL A 203 -2.39 -13.18 -4.15
C VAL A 203 -0.87 -13.13 -3.94
N ILE A 204 -0.13 -13.46 -5.00
CA ILE A 204 1.32 -13.51 -5.04
C ILE A 204 1.84 -12.15 -5.54
N GLY A 205 2.61 -11.47 -4.70
CA GLY A 205 3.23 -10.18 -5.02
C GLY A 205 4.41 -10.32 -6.00
N PRO A 206 4.85 -9.22 -6.65
CA PRO A 206 5.90 -9.26 -7.67
C PRO A 206 7.28 -9.65 -7.12
N GLY A 207 7.52 -9.47 -5.83
CA GLY A 207 8.77 -9.82 -5.15
C GLY A 207 8.82 -11.23 -4.60
N PHE A 208 7.76 -12.03 -4.73
CA PHE A 208 7.77 -13.41 -4.26
C PHE A 208 8.77 -14.24 -5.07
N LEU A 209 9.58 -15.03 -4.36
CA LEU A 209 10.62 -15.89 -4.96
C LEU A 209 10.24 -17.39 -4.93
N ASN A 210 9.12 -17.71 -4.27
CA ASN A 210 8.72 -19.06 -3.87
C ASN A 210 7.47 -19.58 -4.62
N GLU A 211 7.15 -19.02 -5.78
CA GLU A 211 5.94 -19.41 -6.53
C GLU A 211 5.84 -20.92 -6.80
N LYS A 212 6.97 -21.57 -7.15
CA LYS A 212 6.98 -23.01 -7.41
C LYS A 212 6.58 -23.82 -6.18
N GLU A 213 7.00 -23.38 -4.99
CA GLU A 213 6.66 -24.02 -3.73
C GLU A 213 5.19 -23.78 -3.36
N LEU A 214 4.67 -22.59 -3.64
CA LEU A 214 3.24 -22.30 -3.45
C LEU A 214 2.36 -23.18 -4.35
N VAL A 215 2.81 -23.46 -5.58
CA VAL A 215 2.13 -24.38 -6.49
C VAL A 215 2.19 -25.83 -5.97
N SER A 216 3.32 -26.30 -5.44
CA SER A 216 3.42 -27.66 -4.89
C SER A 216 2.57 -27.87 -3.62
N LEU A 217 2.41 -26.83 -2.81
CA LEU A 217 1.56 -26.84 -1.61
C LEU A 217 0.05 -26.71 -1.89
N SER A 218 -0.32 -26.34 -3.12
CA SER A 218 -1.72 -26.11 -3.51
C SER A 218 -2.51 -27.42 -3.62
N ASP A 219 -3.75 -27.42 -3.11
CA ASP A 219 -4.72 -28.49 -3.34
C ASP A 219 -5.79 -28.05 -4.37
N SER A 220 -6.82 -28.88 -4.57
CA SER A 220 -7.90 -28.59 -5.54
C SER A 220 -8.75 -27.37 -5.20
N ASN A 221 -8.65 -26.85 -3.98
CA ASN A 221 -9.39 -25.68 -3.49
C ASN A 221 -8.47 -24.45 -3.31
N THR A 222 -7.28 -24.47 -3.93
CA THR A 222 -6.35 -23.33 -3.93
C THR A 222 -6.35 -22.60 -5.27
N PHE A 223 -6.45 -21.27 -5.21
CA PHE A 223 -6.44 -20.38 -6.36
C PHE A 223 -5.32 -19.34 -6.19
N LEU A 224 -4.37 -19.33 -7.13
CA LEU A 224 -3.24 -18.41 -7.12
C LEU A 224 -3.47 -17.26 -8.10
N TYR A 225 -3.20 -16.03 -7.66
CA TYR A 225 -3.38 -14.82 -8.45
C TYR A 225 -2.09 -14.00 -8.50
N LYS A 226 -1.86 -13.35 -9.63
CA LYS A 226 -0.72 -12.45 -9.87
C LYS A 226 -1.16 -11.26 -10.70
N ASN A 227 -0.44 -10.15 -10.55
CA ASN A 227 -0.58 -8.96 -11.39
C ASN A 227 -2.03 -8.45 -11.51
N LEU A 228 -2.84 -8.62 -10.45
CA LEU A 228 -4.21 -8.16 -10.43
C LEU A 228 -4.24 -6.64 -10.55
N SER A 229 -5.05 -6.13 -11.48
CA SER A 229 -5.43 -4.72 -11.49
C SER A 229 -6.16 -4.35 -10.20
N ALA A 230 -6.26 -3.05 -9.91
CA ALA A 230 -7.01 -2.57 -8.76
C ALA A 230 -8.50 -2.99 -8.82
N LEU A 231 -9.06 -3.11 -10.02
CA LEU A 231 -10.45 -3.54 -10.22
C LEU A 231 -10.61 -5.02 -9.88
N GLU A 232 -9.73 -5.87 -10.42
CA GLU A 232 -9.75 -7.31 -10.14
C GLU A 232 -9.48 -7.61 -8.67
N MET A 233 -8.56 -6.88 -8.02
CA MET A 233 -8.30 -7.04 -6.59
C MET A 233 -9.54 -6.70 -5.75
N ARG A 234 -10.23 -5.59 -6.06
CA ARG A 234 -11.48 -5.22 -5.39
C ARG A 234 -12.54 -6.30 -5.58
N ASP A 235 -12.74 -6.74 -6.82
CA ASP A 235 -13.77 -7.73 -7.15
C ASP A 235 -13.47 -9.10 -6.53
N LEU A 236 -12.19 -9.44 -6.38
CA LEU A 236 -11.75 -10.59 -5.60
C LEU A 236 -12.12 -10.40 -4.13
N MET A 237 -11.70 -9.30 -3.48
CA MET A 237 -12.01 -9.03 -2.06
C MET A 237 -13.52 -9.07 -1.77
N LEU A 238 -14.36 -8.56 -2.68
CA LEU A 238 -15.81 -8.60 -2.52
C LEU A 238 -16.38 -10.02 -2.51
N LYS A 239 -15.72 -11.00 -3.14
CA LYS A 239 -16.16 -12.40 -3.17
C LYS A 239 -15.69 -13.24 -1.97
N MET A 240 -14.83 -12.69 -1.12
CA MET A 240 -14.20 -13.42 -0.01
C MET A 240 -15.01 -13.30 1.27
N ASP A 241 -14.84 -14.24 2.19
CA ASP A 241 -15.47 -14.17 3.52
C ASP A 241 -14.52 -13.60 4.57
N PHE A 242 -13.22 -13.84 4.39
CA PHE A 242 -12.18 -13.47 5.34
C PHE A 242 -10.83 -13.20 4.66
N ALA A 243 -9.95 -12.43 5.29
CA ALA A 243 -8.59 -12.22 4.83
C ALA A 243 -7.51 -12.49 5.89
N ILE A 244 -6.36 -12.97 5.45
CA ILE A 244 -5.10 -13.02 6.21
C ILE A 244 -4.13 -12.09 5.47
N THR A 245 -3.62 -11.08 6.16
CA THR A 245 -2.85 -10.01 5.51
C THR A 245 -1.69 -9.48 6.33
N ALA A 246 -0.72 -8.88 5.65
CA ALA A 246 0.32 -8.08 6.28
C ALA A 246 -0.20 -6.68 6.66
N GLY A 247 0.52 -5.94 7.49
CA GLY A 247 0.12 -4.60 7.93
C GLY A 247 0.34 -3.46 6.92
N GLY A 248 0.31 -3.73 5.61
CA GLY A 248 0.56 -2.74 4.55
C GLY A 248 -0.69 -1.97 4.09
N GLN A 249 -0.57 -1.24 2.98
CA GLN A 249 -1.67 -0.41 2.39
C GLN A 249 -2.92 -1.22 2.03
N THR A 250 -2.78 -2.50 1.65
CA THR A 250 -3.89 -3.41 1.32
C THR A 250 -4.93 -3.53 2.45
N THR A 251 -4.54 -3.29 3.70
CA THR A 251 -5.43 -3.32 4.86
C THR A 251 -6.58 -2.31 4.76
N TYR A 252 -6.32 -1.13 4.21
CA TYR A 252 -7.35 -0.12 3.99
C TYR A 252 -8.29 -0.47 2.84
N GLU A 253 -7.80 -1.20 1.83
CA GLU A 253 -8.63 -1.71 0.74
C GLU A 253 -9.57 -2.81 1.25
N LEU A 254 -9.05 -3.73 2.08
CA LEU A 254 -9.84 -4.77 2.75
C LEU A 254 -10.94 -4.16 3.62
N ASP A 255 -10.57 -3.16 4.44
CA ASP A 255 -11.50 -2.41 5.27
C ASP A 255 -12.56 -1.67 4.45
N ARG A 256 -12.18 -1.03 3.35
CA ARG A 256 -13.12 -0.36 2.44
C ARG A 256 -14.08 -1.35 1.78
N CYS A 257 -13.64 -2.59 1.56
CA CYS A 257 -14.48 -3.70 1.10
C CYS A 257 -15.30 -4.36 2.22
N GLY A 258 -15.15 -3.94 3.48
CA GLY A 258 -15.80 -4.58 4.63
C GLY A 258 -15.46 -6.06 4.75
N LEU A 259 -14.22 -6.44 4.40
CA LEU A 259 -13.72 -7.81 4.50
C LEU A 259 -13.04 -7.98 5.87
N PRO A 260 -13.57 -8.80 6.79
CA PRO A 260 -12.90 -9.07 8.06
C PRO A 260 -11.52 -9.70 7.82
N MET A 261 -10.55 -9.37 8.67
CA MET A 261 -9.16 -9.75 8.45
C MET A 261 -8.43 -10.16 9.75
N LEU A 262 -7.41 -11.02 9.61
CA LEU A 262 -6.30 -11.18 10.54
C LEU A 262 -5.06 -10.52 9.98
N MET A 263 -4.31 -9.87 10.85
CA MET A 263 -3.08 -9.19 10.48
C MET A 263 -1.88 -9.91 11.08
N ILE A 264 -0.81 -10.04 10.31
CA ILE A 264 0.51 -10.46 10.79
C ILE A 264 1.54 -9.40 10.42
N LYS A 265 2.44 -9.07 11.35
CA LYS A 265 3.54 -8.14 11.09
C LYS A 265 4.58 -8.80 10.19
N THR A 266 4.89 -8.18 9.05
CA THR A 266 6.00 -8.64 8.17
C THR A 266 7.16 -7.65 8.10
N ALA A 267 6.96 -6.40 8.51
CA ALA A 267 7.98 -5.36 8.57
C ALA A 267 7.72 -4.36 9.71
N ASP A 268 8.77 -3.68 10.18
CA ASP A 268 8.68 -2.73 11.31
C ASP A 268 7.82 -1.50 11.00
N ASN A 269 7.85 -1.02 9.75
CA ASN A 269 7.03 0.11 9.31
C ASN A 269 5.51 -0.17 9.34
N GLN A 270 5.09 -1.43 9.56
CA GLN A 270 3.67 -1.81 9.65
C GLN A 270 3.09 -1.69 11.06
N VAL A 271 3.93 -1.54 12.10
CA VAL A 271 3.51 -1.58 13.51
C VAL A 271 2.43 -0.55 13.81
N GLY A 272 2.62 0.70 13.37
CA GLY A 272 1.64 1.76 13.58
C GLY A 272 0.30 1.47 12.89
N ASN A 273 0.34 0.80 11.74
CA ASN A 273 -0.85 0.47 10.98
C ASN A 273 -1.64 -0.64 11.66
N ILE A 274 -0.96 -1.73 12.02
CA ILE A 274 -1.54 -2.86 12.77
C ILE A 274 -2.16 -2.36 14.08
N ARG A 275 -1.42 -1.56 14.84
CA ARG A 275 -1.90 -0.95 16.09
C ARG A 275 -3.21 -0.21 15.89
N GLY A 276 -3.33 0.59 14.83
CA GLY A 276 -4.54 1.33 14.51
C GLY A 276 -5.75 0.44 14.25
N PHE A 277 -5.58 -0.60 13.44
CA PHE A 277 -6.66 -1.57 13.17
C PHE A 277 -7.07 -2.35 14.42
N VAL A 278 -6.13 -2.71 15.28
CA VAL A 278 -6.41 -3.37 16.56
C VAL A 278 -7.17 -2.43 17.49
N GLU A 279 -6.65 -1.24 17.78
CA GLU A 279 -7.20 -0.32 18.78
C GLU A 279 -8.54 0.30 18.34
N TYR A 280 -8.66 0.69 17.07
CA TYR A 280 -9.83 1.45 16.59
C TYR A 280 -10.87 0.58 15.87
N GLN A 281 -10.53 -0.62 15.42
CA GLN A 281 -11.44 -1.47 14.65
C GLN A 281 -11.59 -2.89 15.20
N GLY A 282 -10.90 -3.24 16.30
CA GLY A 282 -11.00 -4.56 16.93
C GLY A 282 -10.49 -5.70 16.05
N VAL A 283 -9.66 -5.39 15.04
CA VAL A 283 -8.99 -6.39 14.21
C VAL A 283 -8.01 -7.17 15.08
N LYS A 284 -7.89 -8.47 14.85
CA LYS A 284 -6.93 -9.31 15.58
C LYS A 284 -5.59 -9.34 14.83
N GLU A 285 -4.52 -9.10 15.58
CA GLU A 285 -3.15 -9.38 15.15
C GLU A 285 -2.74 -10.76 15.66
N ILE A 286 -2.17 -11.59 14.79
CA ILE A 286 -1.49 -12.83 15.16
C ILE A 286 0.02 -12.59 15.22
N LYS A 287 0.70 -13.26 16.14
CA LYS A 287 2.16 -13.18 16.28
C LYS A 287 2.85 -14.30 15.53
N GLU A 288 2.24 -15.48 15.50
CA GLU A 288 2.71 -16.64 14.78
C GLU A 288 1.65 -17.15 13.79
N PRO A 289 2.04 -17.64 12.59
CA PRO A 289 1.08 -18.15 11.60
C PRO A 289 0.15 -19.23 12.15
N GLY A 290 0.63 -20.09 13.05
CA GLY A 290 -0.15 -21.19 13.64
C GLY A 290 -1.40 -20.76 14.41
N GLU A 291 -1.44 -19.52 14.91
CA GLU A 291 -2.60 -18.98 15.62
C GLU A 291 -3.85 -18.88 14.74
N VAL A 292 -3.68 -18.82 13.42
CA VAL A 292 -4.77 -18.76 12.43
C VAL A 292 -5.73 -19.93 12.59
N VAL A 293 -5.22 -21.14 12.86
CA VAL A 293 -6.04 -22.36 12.93
C VAL A 293 -7.00 -22.29 14.11
N LYS A 294 -6.50 -21.86 15.26
CA LYS A 294 -7.32 -21.68 16.47
C LYS A 294 -8.41 -20.64 16.22
N LEU A 295 -8.03 -19.49 15.65
CA LEU A 295 -8.96 -18.38 15.42
C LEU A 295 -10.06 -18.73 14.41
N LEU A 296 -9.73 -19.40 13.29
CA LEU A 296 -10.73 -19.82 12.31
C LEU A 296 -11.70 -20.86 12.89
N ARG A 297 -11.23 -21.78 13.75
CA ARG A 297 -12.11 -22.73 14.48
C ARG A 297 -13.05 -22.02 15.45
N GLU A 298 -12.56 -21.04 16.19
CA GLU A 298 -13.39 -20.22 17.08
C GLU A 298 -14.49 -19.49 16.29
N MET A 299 -14.15 -18.90 15.14
CA MET A 299 -15.11 -18.22 14.27
C MET A 299 -16.18 -19.17 13.72
N GLY A 300 -15.79 -20.39 13.31
CA GLY A 300 -16.73 -21.40 12.82
C GLY A 300 -17.63 -22.00 13.91
N ASN A 301 -17.21 -21.95 15.18
CA ASN A 301 -17.97 -22.52 16.31
C ASN A 301 -18.95 -21.53 16.97
N GLN A 302 -18.89 -20.24 16.65
CA GLN A 302 -19.81 -19.23 17.22
C GLN A 302 -21.26 -19.32 16.72
N VAL A 303 -21.60 -20.33 15.90
CA VAL A 303 -22.95 -20.58 15.39
C VAL A 303 -23.29 -22.08 15.40
N LYS A 304 -23.16 -22.73 16.56
CA LYS A 304 -23.91 -23.95 16.86
C LYS A 304 -24.95 -23.67 17.93
#